data_AF-A0A356QQH7-F1
#
_entry.id   AF-A0A356QQH7-F1
#
_cell.length_a   1.000
_cell.length_b   1.000
_cell.length_c   1.000
_cell.angle_alpha   90.00
_cell.angle_beta   90.00
_cell.angle_gamma   90.00
#
_symmetry.space_group_name_H-M   'P 1'
#
loop_
_entity.id
_entity.type
_entity.pdbx_description
1 polymer ?
#
loop_
_entity_poly.entity_id
_entity_poly.type
_entity_poly.pdbx_seq_one_letter_code
_entity_poly.pdbx_strand_id
1 'polypeptide(L)'
;EQMPKISRMQTELLVSAFQADFTRVATLQFTNSVGQASMTWLGIQERQHTLSHKPNSDTDAQEKLTKINAWYASEIAHLAQRLAETPEPGGSGSMLDHTTILWTNELGEGNSHSHKDIPWAFIGSGLGFKGGRMVDAGGVPHNRLLLSIA
;
A
#
# COMPACT_ATOMS: atom_id res chain seq x y z
N GLU A 1 14.01 0.57 12.60
CA GLU A 1 13.45 1.04 13.88
C GLU A 1 12.52 2.24 13.76
N GLN A 2 12.88 3.34 13.10
CA GLN A 2 12.01 4.53 13.05
C GLN A 2 10.87 4.46 12.01
N MET A 3 10.90 3.48 11.09
CA MET A 3 9.95 3.39 9.98
C MET A 3 8.48 3.44 10.43
N PRO A 4 8.03 2.71 11.48
CA PRO A 4 6.64 2.80 11.97
C PRO A 4 6.25 4.19 12.48
N LYS A 5 7.19 4.92 13.10
CA LYS A 5 6.92 6.29 13.57
C LYS A 5 6.79 7.24 12.37
N ILE A 6 7.71 7.13 11.42
CA ILE A 6 7.76 8.00 10.25
C ILE A 6 6.54 7.76 9.35
N SER A 7 6.15 6.51 9.10
CA SER A 7 4.97 6.20 8.29
C SER A 7 3.67 6.77 8.87
N ARG A 8 3.49 6.65 10.20
CA ARG A 8 2.37 7.26 10.91
C ARG A 8 2.39 8.80 10.79
N MET A 9 3.54 9.42 10.99
CA MET A 9 3.67 10.87 10.83
C MET A 9 3.38 11.33 9.39
N GLN A 10 3.86 10.59 8.39
CA GLN A 10 3.58 10.89 6.98
C GLN A 10 2.09 10.74 6.64
N THR A 11 1.41 9.76 7.25
CA THR A 11 -0.05 9.61 7.14
C THR A 11 -0.77 10.84 7.67
N GLU A 12 -0.44 11.31 8.89
CA GLU A 12 -1.09 12.49 9.46
C GLU A 12 -0.82 13.77 8.66
N LEU A 13 0.40 13.92 8.13
CA LEU A 13 0.73 15.04 7.24
C LEU A 13 -0.10 15.01 5.96
N LEU A 14 -0.25 13.83 5.34
CA LEU A 14 -1.05 13.66 4.12
C LEU A 14 -2.52 14.00 4.38
N VAL A 15 -3.11 13.43 5.44
CA VAL A 15 -4.51 13.68 5.81
C VAL A 15 -4.72 15.17 6.09
N SER A 16 -3.81 15.83 6.81
CA SER A 16 -3.88 17.26 7.09
C SER A 16 -3.79 18.10 5.82
N ALA A 17 -2.92 17.73 4.87
CA ALA A 17 -2.78 18.44 3.60
C ALA A 17 -4.05 18.35 2.74
N PHE A 18 -4.71 17.19 2.73
CA PHE A 18 -5.99 17.02 2.05
C PHE A 18 -7.11 17.80 2.76
N GLN A 19 -7.17 17.72 4.10
CA GLN A 19 -8.18 18.42 4.90
C GLN A 19 -8.09 19.95 4.76
N ALA A 20 -6.88 20.48 4.64
CA ALA A 20 -6.60 21.91 4.43
C ALA A 20 -6.71 22.34 2.96
N ASP A 21 -7.11 21.45 2.05
CA ASP A 21 -7.18 21.69 0.61
C ASP A 21 -5.86 22.21 -0.01
N PHE A 22 -4.72 21.72 0.48
CA PHE A 22 -3.41 22.07 -0.09
C PHE A 22 -3.07 21.24 -1.33
N THR A 23 -3.62 20.02 -1.44
CA THR A 23 -3.44 19.16 -2.60
C THR A 23 -4.59 18.17 -2.74
N ARG A 24 -4.81 17.69 -3.96
CA ARG A 24 -5.77 16.62 -4.30
C ARG A 24 -5.08 15.27 -4.58
N VAL A 25 -3.76 15.26 -4.71
CA VAL A 25 -2.96 14.07 -5.03
C VAL A 25 -1.73 14.01 -4.13
N ALA A 26 -1.40 12.82 -3.63
CA ALA A 26 -0.20 12.56 -2.85
C ALA A 26 0.35 11.16 -3.15
N THR A 27 1.62 10.94 -2.85
CA THR A 27 2.29 9.64 -2.94
C THR A 27 3.02 9.36 -1.63
N LEU A 28 2.79 8.19 -1.05
CA LEU A 28 3.47 7.72 0.14
C LEU A 28 4.35 6.52 -0.22
N GLN A 29 5.65 6.63 0.03
CA GLN A 29 6.62 5.58 -0.21
C GLN A 29 7.33 5.22 1.11
N PHE A 30 7.23 3.96 1.53
CA PHE A 30 7.85 3.51 2.78
C PHE A 30 9.36 3.25 2.66
N THR A 31 9.80 2.80 1.48
CA THR A 31 11.19 2.47 1.18
C THR A 31 11.42 2.47 -0.34
N ASN A 32 12.67 2.39 -0.78
CA ASN A 32 13.04 2.35 -2.20
C ASN A 32 13.03 0.92 -2.77
N SER A 33 13.00 0.81 -4.11
CA SER A 33 12.78 -0.43 -4.90
C SER A 33 13.89 -1.51 -4.78
N VAL A 34 14.92 -1.27 -3.96
CA VAL A 34 15.96 -2.26 -3.59
C VAL A 34 16.30 -2.12 -2.10
N GLY A 35 15.32 -1.62 -1.34
CA GLY A 35 15.48 -1.22 0.04
C GLY A 35 15.89 -2.40 0.92
N GLN A 36 17.07 -2.29 1.51
CA GLN A 36 17.62 -3.28 2.43
C GLN A 36 17.08 -3.10 3.85
N ALA A 37 15.82 -2.68 3.97
CA ALA A 37 15.19 -2.45 5.26
C ALA A 37 15.09 -3.76 6.05
N SER A 38 15.51 -3.72 7.30
CA SER A 38 15.29 -4.78 8.27
C SER A 38 14.12 -4.38 9.18
N MET A 39 13.15 -5.28 9.31
CA MET A 39 11.91 -5.05 10.04
C MET A 39 12.02 -5.55 11.47
N THR A 40 13.02 -5.03 12.20
CA THR A 40 13.40 -5.53 13.53
C THR A 40 12.29 -5.42 14.57
N TRP A 41 11.37 -4.47 14.42
CA TRP A 41 10.18 -4.32 15.28
C TRP A 41 9.16 -5.46 15.10
N LEU A 42 9.25 -6.24 14.01
CA LEU A 42 8.50 -7.47 13.79
C LEU A 42 9.27 -8.72 14.23
N GLY A 43 10.43 -8.55 14.86
CA GLY A 43 11.34 -9.66 15.22
C GLY A 43 12.11 -10.24 14.03
N ILE A 44 12.14 -9.56 12.89
CA ILE A 44 12.81 -10.02 11.66
C ILE A 44 14.12 -9.25 11.51
N GLN A 45 15.25 -9.94 11.57
CA GLN A 45 16.57 -9.33 11.50
C GLN A 45 17.09 -9.25 10.06
N GLU A 46 16.67 -10.18 9.21
CA GLU A 46 17.01 -10.23 7.81
C GLU A 46 16.45 -9.03 7.05
N ARG A 47 17.14 -8.68 5.97
CA ARG A 47 16.74 -7.59 5.08
C ARG A 47 15.63 -8.10 4.17
N GLN A 48 14.54 -7.34 4.03
CA GLN A 48 13.37 -7.75 3.25
C GLN A 48 13.72 -8.11 1.80
N HIS A 49 14.62 -7.36 1.17
CA HIS A 49 15.02 -7.60 -0.21
C HIS A 49 15.80 -8.91 -0.33
N THR A 50 16.63 -9.23 0.66
CA THR A 50 17.31 -10.54 0.69
C THR A 50 16.31 -11.67 0.89
N LEU A 51 15.30 -11.49 1.74
CA LEU A 51 14.23 -12.47 1.91
C LEU A 51 13.44 -12.70 0.63
N SER A 52 13.17 -11.66 -0.17
CA SER A 52 12.40 -11.78 -1.41
C SER A 52 13.08 -12.63 -2.48
N HIS A 53 14.41 -12.81 -2.42
CA HIS A 53 15.16 -13.71 -3.30
C HIS A 53 15.12 -15.18 -2.89
N LYS A 54 14.54 -15.51 -1.73
CA LYS A 54 14.45 -16.88 -1.25
C LYS A 54 13.47 -17.70 -2.10
N PRO A 55 13.73 -19.00 -2.31
CA PRO A 55 12.80 -19.84 -3.06
C PRO A 55 11.46 -19.97 -2.32
N ASN A 56 10.38 -20.20 -3.06
CA ASN A 56 9.03 -20.35 -2.47
C ASN A 56 8.93 -21.55 -1.51
N SER A 57 9.84 -22.52 -1.62
CA SER A 57 9.95 -23.66 -0.70
C SER A 57 10.57 -23.31 0.66
N ASP A 58 11.19 -22.14 0.81
CA ASP A 58 11.73 -21.65 2.09
C ASP A 58 10.59 -21.07 2.93
N THR A 59 9.92 -21.92 3.69
CA THR A 59 8.72 -21.55 4.46
C THR A 59 8.98 -20.47 5.50
N ASP A 60 10.16 -20.47 6.13
CA ASP A 60 10.54 -19.44 7.11
C ASP A 60 10.66 -18.06 6.43
N ALA A 61 11.28 -17.98 5.25
CA ALA A 61 11.32 -16.74 4.48
C ALA A 61 9.92 -16.27 4.06
N GLN A 62 9.05 -17.18 3.62
CA GLN A 62 7.67 -16.84 3.21
C GLN A 62 6.83 -16.33 4.39
N GLU A 63 6.96 -16.92 5.58
CA GLU A 63 6.28 -16.45 6.79
C GLU A 63 6.76 -15.06 7.20
N LYS A 64 8.07 -14.79 7.13
CA LYS A 64 8.65 -13.47 7.42
C LYS A 64 8.17 -12.42 6.42
N LEU A 65 8.19 -12.72 5.12
CA LEU A 65 7.67 -11.83 4.07
C LEU A 65 6.18 -11.56 4.25
N THR A 66 5.40 -12.58 4.63
CA THR A 66 3.97 -12.41 4.92
C THR A 66 3.75 -11.44 6.08
N LYS A 67 4.52 -11.56 7.18
CA LYS A 67 4.48 -10.63 8.31
C LYS A 67 4.86 -9.20 7.90
N ILE A 68 5.88 -9.04 7.06
CA ILE A 68 6.30 -7.73 6.53
C ILE A 68 5.19 -7.10 5.68
N ASN A 69 4.62 -7.85 4.74
CA ASN A 69 3.54 -7.37 3.89
C ASN A 69 2.26 -7.06 4.68
N ALA A 70 1.94 -7.86 5.69
CA ALA A 70 0.84 -7.57 6.62
C ALA A 70 1.07 -6.28 7.39
N TRP A 71 2.31 -5.98 7.79
CA TRP A 71 2.65 -4.70 8.41
C TRP A 71 2.45 -3.53 7.44
N TYR A 72 2.94 -3.61 6.19
CA TYR A 72 2.68 -2.58 5.18
C TYR A 72 1.18 -2.38 4.94
N ALA A 73 0.41 -3.47 4.81
CA ALA A 73 -1.04 -3.41 4.69
C ALA A 73 -1.68 -2.70 5.89
N SER A 74 -1.18 -2.92 7.11
CA SER A 74 -1.67 -2.24 8.31
C SER A 74 -1.41 -0.72 8.30
N GLU A 75 -0.31 -0.28 7.67
CA GLU A 75 -0.03 1.15 7.50
C GLU A 75 -0.98 1.81 6.50
N ILE A 76 -1.31 1.12 5.41
CA ILE A 76 -2.33 1.56 4.45
C ILE A 76 -3.73 1.55 5.08
N ALA A 77 -4.05 0.52 5.87
CA ALA A 77 -5.30 0.44 6.60
C ALA A 77 -5.45 1.61 7.59
N HIS A 78 -4.35 2.00 8.26
CA HIS A 78 -4.34 3.19 9.11
C HIS A 78 -4.60 4.48 8.32
N LEU A 79 -3.94 4.68 7.17
CA LEU A 79 -4.26 5.83 6.29
C LEU A 79 -5.74 5.87 5.91
N ALA A 80 -6.31 4.72 5.50
CA ALA A 80 -7.72 4.62 5.17
C ALA A 80 -8.60 4.95 6.38
N GLN A 81 -8.28 4.43 7.56
CA GLN A 81 -8.98 4.72 8.81
C GLN A 81 -8.94 6.21 9.14
N ARG A 82 -7.76 6.86 9.04
CA ARG A 82 -7.63 8.29 9.32
C ARG A 82 -8.48 9.14 8.38
N LEU A 83 -8.54 8.78 7.09
CA LEU A 83 -9.44 9.43 6.13
C LEU A 83 -10.93 9.17 6.45
N ALA A 84 -11.28 7.96 6.90
CA ALA A 84 -12.66 7.62 7.27
C ALA A 84 -13.14 8.34 8.54
N GLU A 85 -12.23 8.57 9.49
CA GLU A 85 -12.51 9.30 10.73
C GLU A 85 -12.55 10.82 10.53
N THR A 86 -12.07 11.32 9.39
CA THR A 86 -12.00 12.75 9.11
C THR A 86 -13.18 13.19 8.23
N PRO A 87 -14.04 14.12 8.69
CA PRO A 87 -15.15 14.63 7.88
C PRO A 87 -14.65 15.33 6.62
N GLU A 88 -15.39 15.20 5.52
CA GLU A 88 -15.10 15.93 4.29
C GLU A 88 -15.27 17.45 4.50
N PRO A 89 -14.23 18.28 4.28
CA PRO A 89 -14.34 19.73 4.40
C PRO A 89 -15.39 20.31 3.45
N GLY A 90 -16.44 20.92 3.99
CA GLY A 90 -17.50 21.55 3.18
C GLY A 90 -18.42 20.57 2.45
N GLY A 91 -18.34 19.27 2.75
CA GLY A 91 -19.14 18.23 2.13
C GLY A 91 -19.85 17.32 3.15
N SER A 92 -20.48 16.27 2.63
CA SER A 92 -21.06 15.18 3.44
C SER A 92 -20.16 13.96 3.44
N GLY A 93 -20.21 13.18 4.52
CA GLY A 93 -19.43 11.96 4.65
C GLY A 93 -18.01 12.20 5.15
N SER A 94 -17.15 11.21 4.98
CA SER A 94 -15.75 11.23 5.37
C SER A 94 -14.84 11.51 4.16
N MET A 95 -13.61 11.92 4.40
CA MET A 95 -12.63 12.09 3.34
C MET A 95 -12.34 10.79 2.58
N LEU A 96 -12.51 9.62 3.21
CA LEU A 96 -12.36 8.33 2.51
C LEU A 96 -13.46 8.09 1.47
N ASP A 97 -14.66 8.65 1.67
CA ASP A 97 -15.75 8.55 0.69
C ASP A 97 -15.41 9.32 -0.60
N HIS A 98 -14.56 10.34 -0.51
CA HIS A 98 -14.15 11.20 -1.62
C HIS A 98 -12.71 10.94 -2.09
N THR A 99 -11.99 10.00 -1.47
CA THR A 99 -10.61 9.65 -1.81
C THR A 99 -10.52 8.23 -2.35
N THR A 100 -9.60 7.98 -3.28
CA THR A 100 -9.20 6.62 -3.67
C THR A 100 -7.71 6.41 -3.37
N ILE A 101 -7.41 5.45 -2.51
CA ILE A 101 -6.04 4.99 -2.27
C ILE A 101 -5.74 3.87 -3.26
N LEU A 102 -4.65 4.03 -4.01
CA LEU A 102 -4.08 3.03 -4.87
C LEU A 102 -2.80 2.48 -4.21
N TRP A 103 -2.80 1.20 -3.87
CA TRP A 103 -1.64 0.53 -3.28
C TRP A 103 -1.24 -0.69 -4.11
N THR A 104 0.03 -0.79 -4.47
CA THR A 104 0.57 -1.86 -5.32
C THR A 104 2.02 -2.16 -4.96
N ASN A 105 2.51 -3.31 -5.44
CA ASN A 105 3.93 -3.66 -5.47
C ASN A 105 4.53 -3.44 -6.86
N GLU A 106 5.86 -3.50 -6.94
CA GLU A 106 6.62 -3.40 -8.20
C GLU A 106 6.72 -4.75 -8.95
N LEU A 107 6.59 -5.87 -8.22
CA LEU A 107 6.71 -7.25 -8.70
C LEU A 107 5.55 -8.08 -8.14
N GLY A 108 5.14 -9.11 -8.88
CA GLY A 108 4.20 -10.12 -8.40
C GLY A 108 4.89 -11.24 -7.63
N GLU A 109 6.13 -11.55 -7.98
CA GLU A 109 6.97 -12.50 -7.25
C GLU A 109 8.42 -12.02 -7.18
N GLY A 110 8.98 -12.02 -5.97
CA GLY A 110 10.32 -11.47 -5.71
C GLY A 110 11.46 -12.29 -6.30
N ASN A 111 11.47 -13.61 -6.10
CA ASN A 111 12.63 -14.45 -6.42
C ASN A 111 12.85 -14.66 -7.92
N SER A 112 11.79 -14.64 -8.71
CA SER A 112 11.80 -14.74 -10.17
C SER A 112 11.74 -13.38 -10.86
N HIS A 113 11.60 -12.29 -10.10
CA HIS A 113 11.34 -10.95 -10.63
C HIS A 113 10.13 -10.92 -11.58
N SER A 114 9.06 -11.65 -11.22
CA SER A 114 7.89 -11.76 -12.08
C SER A 114 7.12 -10.43 -12.14
N HIS A 115 6.83 -9.98 -13.37
CA HIS A 115 5.89 -8.88 -13.64
C HIS A 115 4.44 -9.37 -13.85
N LYS A 116 4.18 -10.66 -13.59
CA LYS A 116 2.84 -11.24 -13.67
C LYS A 116 2.15 -11.16 -12.32
N ASP A 117 0.83 -11.02 -12.34
CA ASP A 117 -0.04 -11.10 -11.15
C ASP A 117 0.39 -10.16 -9.99
N ILE A 118 0.86 -8.96 -10.35
CA ILE A 118 1.15 -7.89 -9.38
C ILE A 118 -0.16 -7.54 -8.65
N PRO A 119 -0.20 -7.54 -7.30
CA PRO A 119 -1.41 -7.20 -6.56
C PRO A 119 -1.64 -5.68 -6.56
N TRP A 120 -2.88 -5.28 -6.87
CA TRP A 120 -3.35 -3.89 -6.78
C TRP A 120 -4.55 -3.81 -5.82
N ALA A 121 -4.47 -2.94 -4.84
CA ALA A 121 -5.55 -2.65 -3.91
C ALA A 121 -6.10 -1.23 -4.17
N PHE A 122 -7.43 -1.16 -4.28
CA PHE A 122 -8.19 0.08 -4.37
C PHE A 122 -9.03 0.21 -3.10
N ILE A 123 -8.85 1.30 -2.37
CA ILE A 123 -9.50 1.53 -1.07
C ILE A 123 -10.13 2.93 -1.07
N GLY A 124 -11.33 3.05 -0.50
CA GLY A 124 -12.14 4.27 -0.53
C GLY A 124 -13.16 4.27 -1.66
N SER A 125 -13.80 5.42 -1.88
CA SER A 125 -14.94 5.54 -2.82
C SER A 125 -14.82 6.71 -3.80
N GLY A 126 -13.70 7.46 -3.80
CA GLY A 126 -13.56 8.68 -4.60
C GLY A 126 -13.72 8.52 -6.12
N LEU A 127 -13.49 7.31 -6.65
CA LEU A 127 -13.71 6.98 -8.07
C LEU A 127 -15.03 6.21 -8.33
N GLY A 128 -15.88 6.05 -7.32
CA GLY A 128 -17.21 5.43 -7.47
C GLY A 128 -17.19 3.92 -7.80
N PHE A 129 -16.08 3.22 -7.54
CA PHE A 129 -16.00 1.78 -7.78
C PHE A 129 -16.72 0.98 -6.68
N LYS A 130 -17.23 -0.21 -7.04
CA LYS A 130 -17.76 -1.16 -6.05
C LYS A 130 -16.62 -1.86 -5.31
N GLY A 131 -16.51 -1.62 -4.01
CA GLY A 131 -15.60 -2.32 -3.10
C GLY A 131 -16.04 -3.74 -2.75
N GLY A 132 -15.29 -4.40 -1.86
CA GLY A 132 -15.64 -5.73 -1.34
C GLY A 132 -15.50 -6.86 -2.36
N ARG A 133 -14.63 -6.69 -3.37
CA ARG A 133 -14.41 -7.67 -4.44
C ARG A 133 -12.92 -7.85 -4.72
N MET A 134 -12.58 -9.06 -5.16
CA MET A 134 -11.30 -9.38 -5.79
C MET A 134 -11.56 -9.63 -7.27
N VAL A 135 -10.68 -9.10 -8.13
CA VAL A 135 -10.81 -9.24 -9.59
C VAL A 135 -9.53 -9.84 -10.12
N ASP A 136 -9.64 -10.99 -10.77
CA ASP A 136 -8.59 -11.50 -11.64
C ASP A 136 -8.73 -10.83 -13.01
N ALA A 137 -7.68 -10.10 -13.42
CA ALA A 137 -7.64 -9.41 -14.70
C ALA A 137 -7.25 -10.34 -15.87
N GLY A 138 -7.04 -11.63 -15.64
CA GLY A 138 -6.76 -12.63 -16.68
C GLY A 138 -5.48 -12.36 -17.46
N GLY A 139 -4.44 -11.85 -16.79
CA GLY A 139 -3.16 -11.50 -17.42
C GLY A 139 -3.21 -10.25 -18.30
N VAL A 140 -4.26 -9.44 -18.22
CA VAL A 140 -4.33 -8.15 -18.93
C VAL A 140 -3.23 -7.20 -18.44
N PRO A 141 -2.51 -6.50 -19.34
CA PRO A 141 -1.48 -5.53 -18.92
C PRO A 141 -2.04 -4.42 -18.03
N HIS A 142 -1.39 -4.17 -16.88
CA HIS A 142 -1.85 -3.22 -15.87
C HIS A 142 -1.89 -1.76 -16.36
N ASN A 143 -1.23 -1.44 -17.46
CA ASN A 143 -1.36 -0.16 -18.16
C ASN A 143 -2.80 0.13 -18.61
N ARG A 144 -3.64 -0.89 -18.88
CA ARG A 144 -5.08 -0.66 -19.12
C ARG A 144 -5.81 -0.18 -17.87
N LEU A 145 -5.43 -0.70 -16.70
CA LEU A 145 -5.95 -0.24 -15.42
C LEU A 145 -5.52 1.20 -15.16
N LEU A 146 -4.23 1.53 -15.34
CA LEU A 146 -3.69 2.88 -15.17
C LEU A 146 -4.40 3.91 -16.07
N LEU A 147 -4.69 3.55 -17.33
CA LEU A 147 -5.45 4.41 -18.25
C LEU A 147 -6.92 4.57 -17.85
N SER A 148 -7.51 3.63 -17.12
CA SER A 148 -8.92 3.68 -16.72
C SER A 148 -9.18 4.57 -15.49
N ILE A 149 -8.12 4.96 -14.77
CA ILE A 149 -8.19 5.76 -13.54
C ILE A 149 -7.55 7.15 -13.70
N ALA A 150 -7.02 7.45 -14.90
CA ALA A 150 -6.41 8.72 -15.25
C ALA A 150 -7.44 9.76 -15.72
#